data_AF-A0A836P3X2-F1
#
_entry.id   AF-A0A836P3X2-F1
#
_cell.length_a   1.000
_cell.length_b   1.000
_cell.length_c   1.000
_cell.angle_alpha   90.00
_cell.angle_beta   90.00
_cell.angle_gamma   90.00
#
_symmetry.space_group_name_H-M   'P 1'
#
loop_
_entity.id
_entity.type
_entity.pdbx_description
1 polymer ?
#
loop_
_entity_poly.entity_id
_entity_poly.type
_entity_poly.pdbx_seq_one_letter_code
_entity_poly.pdbx_strand_id
1 'polypeptide(L)'
;SVELTQAQAAQDATLLLGPVDELDQTWVDGRGVGSSYGADQPRRYALPRGRLHAGRNSIVLNVLNTYRRGGLLGDAQSRALQFADGSTLALDAPWQYRIVPQALGTPPRAPWSSAAGLTTLYNGMIAPLGQLGLRGVLWYQGESNTGDAAHYPALLSAWQRDWRQRFGAELPLLLVQLANYGAPPTQPSESGWAQLRE
;
A
#
# COMPACT_ATOMS: atom_id res chain seq x y z
N SER A 1 -22.28 -0.65 -12.46
CA SER A 1 -22.27 0.32 -13.59
C SER A 1 -23.13 1.50 -13.22
N VAL A 2 -22.92 2.64 -13.86
CA VAL A 2 -23.67 3.88 -13.63
C VAL A 2 -24.28 4.35 -14.96
N GLU A 3 -25.54 4.78 -14.93
CA GLU A 3 -26.23 5.35 -16.09
C GLU A 3 -26.09 6.87 -16.08
N LEU A 4 -25.66 7.45 -17.19
CA LEU A 4 -25.45 8.90 -17.32
C LEU A 4 -26.32 9.51 -18.41
N THR A 5 -26.84 10.70 -18.14
CA THR A 5 -27.46 11.53 -19.18
C THR A 5 -26.40 12.09 -20.13
N GLN A 6 -26.83 12.54 -21.31
CA GLN A 6 -25.93 13.21 -22.27
C GLN A 6 -25.29 14.47 -21.66
N ALA A 7 -26.04 15.21 -20.84
CA ALA A 7 -25.55 16.41 -20.16
C ALA A 7 -24.45 16.08 -19.14
N GLN A 8 -24.62 15.03 -18.34
CA GLN A 8 -23.60 14.58 -17.38
C GLN A 8 -22.34 14.07 -18.09
N ALA A 9 -22.50 13.24 -19.12
CA ALA A 9 -21.39 12.66 -19.86
C ALA A 9 -20.55 13.70 -20.64
N ALA A 10 -21.13 14.85 -20.97
CA ALA A 10 -20.44 15.94 -21.66
C ALA A 10 -19.55 16.79 -20.74
N GLN A 11 -19.45 16.47 -19.45
CA GLN A 11 -18.67 17.25 -18.49
C GLN A 11 -17.33 16.59 -18.15
N ASP A 12 -16.40 17.39 -17.63
CA ASP A 12 -15.37 16.86 -16.75
C ASP A 12 -16.04 16.34 -15.48
N ALA A 13 -15.48 15.29 -14.89
CA ALA A 13 -15.94 14.74 -13.63
C ALA A 13 -14.77 14.33 -12.74
N THR A 14 -15.06 14.07 -11.48
CA THR A 14 -14.16 13.41 -10.54
C THR A 14 -14.84 12.17 -10.00
N LEU A 15 -14.19 11.03 -10.12
CA LEU A 15 -14.60 9.80 -9.46
C LEU A 15 -14.11 9.81 -8.01
N LEU A 16 -15.06 9.77 -7.08
CA LEU A 16 -14.85 9.67 -5.65
C LEU A 16 -15.14 8.24 -5.23
N LEU A 17 -14.17 7.54 -4.63
CA LEU A 17 -14.37 6.16 -4.13
C LEU A 17 -14.35 6.06 -2.60
N GLY A 18 -14.09 7.17 -1.90
CA GLY A 18 -13.80 7.14 -0.47
C GLY A 18 -12.45 6.48 -0.17
N PRO A 19 -12.17 6.13 1.09
CA PRO A 19 -10.95 5.43 1.46
C PRO A 19 -10.94 4.01 0.90
N VAL A 20 -9.77 3.56 0.46
CA VAL A 20 -9.53 2.20 -0.03
C VAL A 20 -8.33 1.66 0.71
N ASP A 21 -8.44 0.42 1.20
CA ASP A 21 -7.37 -0.18 1.98
C ASP A 21 -6.11 -0.40 1.13
N GLU A 22 -4.97 0.03 1.68
CA GLU A 22 -3.64 0.05 1.08
C GLU A 22 -3.55 0.62 -0.36
N LEU A 23 -3.85 -0.17 -1.40
CA LEU A 23 -3.61 0.20 -2.79
C LEU A 23 -4.81 -0.13 -3.66
N ASP A 24 -5.16 0.78 -4.56
CA ASP A 24 -6.10 0.50 -5.64
C ASP A 24 -5.50 0.74 -7.02
N GLN A 25 -6.06 0.08 -8.01
CA GLN A 25 -6.02 0.49 -9.41
C GLN A 25 -7.47 0.53 -9.89
N THR A 26 -7.85 1.63 -10.53
CA THR A 26 -9.23 1.88 -10.96
C THR A 26 -9.32 2.08 -12.47
N TRP A 27 -10.40 1.56 -13.06
CA TRP A 27 -10.74 1.65 -14.48
C TRP A 27 -12.17 2.15 -14.68
N VAL A 28 -12.36 2.92 -15.75
CA VAL A 28 -13.67 3.27 -16.30
C VAL A 28 -13.73 2.73 -17.73
N ASP A 29 -14.69 1.87 -18.02
CA ASP A 29 -14.87 1.19 -19.32
C ASP A 29 -13.58 0.55 -19.85
N GLY A 30 -12.91 -0.18 -18.95
CA GLY A 30 -11.67 -0.90 -19.23
C GLY A 30 -10.42 -0.01 -19.36
N ARG A 31 -10.56 1.32 -19.25
CA ARG A 31 -9.43 2.26 -19.32
C ARG A 31 -9.01 2.70 -17.93
N GLY A 32 -7.72 2.57 -17.60
CA GLY A 32 -7.19 2.98 -16.31
C GLY A 32 -7.37 4.47 -16.09
N VAL A 33 -7.86 4.84 -14.90
CA VAL A 33 -8.09 6.25 -14.51
C VAL A 33 -7.22 6.70 -13.35
N GLY A 34 -6.67 5.76 -12.57
CA GLY A 34 -5.75 6.10 -11.51
C GLY A 34 -5.42 4.92 -10.60
N SER A 35 -4.45 5.18 -9.73
CA SER A 35 -4.02 4.32 -8.63
C SER A 35 -3.47 5.20 -7.52
N SER A 36 -3.65 4.77 -6.27
CA SER A 36 -3.10 5.46 -5.12
C SER A 36 -2.79 4.46 -4.00
N TYR A 37 -1.90 4.88 -3.10
CA TYR A 37 -1.45 4.13 -1.93
C TYR A 37 -1.74 4.88 -0.62
N GLY A 38 -2.21 4.17 0.40
CA GLY A 38 -2.50 4.65 1.76
C GLY A 38 -3.88 4.17 2.24
N ALA A 39 -3.94 3.51 3.39
CA ALA A 39 -5.17 2.86 3.90
C ALA A 39 -6.34 3.84 4.15
N ASP A 40 -6.05 5.04 4.65
CA ASP A 40 -7.09 6.00 5.06
C ASP A 40 -7.27 7.19 4.10
N GLN A 41 -6.59 7.18 2.95
CA GLN A 41 -6.63 8.30 2.01
C GLN A 41 -7.86 8.20 1.07
N PRO A 42 -8.77 9.18 1.02
CA PRO A 42 -9.86 9.13 0.06
C PRO A 42 -9.36 9.14 -1.39
N ARG A 43 -9.85 8.23 -2.23
CA ARG A 43 -9.48 8.16 -3.64
C ARG A 43 -10.32 9.12 -4.47
N ARG A 44 -9.62 9.94 -5.26
CA ARG A 44 -10.19 10.95 -6.15
C ARG A 44 -9.47 10.89 -7.48
N TYR A 45 -10.19 10.56 -8.55
CA TYR A 45 -9.63 10.45 -9.89
C TYR A 45 -10.32 11.41 -10.86
N ALA A 46 -9.54 12.30 -11.46
CA ALA A 46 -10.05 13.19 -12.50
C ALA A 46 -10.45 12.37 -13.72
N LEU A 47 -11.65 12.62 -14.23
CA LEU A 47 -12.21 12.05 -15.44
C LEU A 47 -12.45 13.22 -16.41
N PRO A 48 -11.47 13.54 -17.28
CA PRO A 48 -11.66 14.58 -18.28
C PRO A 48 -12.84 14.26 -19.21
N ARG A 49 -13.44 15.29 -19.79
CA ARG A 49 -14.51 15.19 -20.79
C ARG A 49 -14.15 14.15 -21.85
N GLY A 50 -15.13 13.32 -22.19
CA GLY A 50 -14.96 12.19 -23.11
C GLY A 50 -14.42 10.91 -22.46
N ARG A 51 -14.13 10.92 -21.15
CA ARG A 51 -13.89 9.70 -20.37
C ARG A 51 -15.18 8.92 -20.12
N LEU A 52 -16.27 9.64 -19.91
CA LEU A 52 -17.62 9.11 -19.70
C LEU A 52 -18.44 9.28 -20.98
N HIS A 53 -19.48 8.48 -21.13
CA HIS A 53 -20.43 8.58 -22.23
C HIS A 53 -21.88 8.49 -21.74
N ALA A 54 -22.84 8.92 -22.57
CA ALA A 54 -24.26 8.77 -22.23
C ALA A 54 -24.63 7.28 -22.13
N GLY A 55 -25.54 6.95 -21.24
CA GLY A 55 -25.91 5.57 -20.90
C GLY A 55 -24.94 4.91 -19.92
N ARG A 56 -24.76 3.60 -20.09
CA ARG A 56 -24.09 2.74 -19.12
C ARG A 56 -22.56 2.85 -19.17
N ASN A 57 -21.96 3.30 -18.07
CA ASN A 57 -20.52 3.29 -17.84
C ASN A 57 -20.16 2.26 -16.76
N SER A 58 -19.08 1.53 -16.95
CA SER A 58 -18.57 0.55 -15.99
C SER A 58 -17.41 1.13 -15.19
N ILE A 59 -17.44 0.92 -13.87
CA ILE A 59 -16.36 1.28 -12.95
C ILE A 59 -15.89 -0.01 -12.32
N VAL A 60 -14.59 -0.27 -12.42
CA VAL A 60 -13.94 -1.45 -11.87
C VAL A 60 -12.73 -0.99 -11.08
N LEU A 61 -12.52 -1.59 -9.91
CA LEU A 61 -11.34 -1.35 -9.10
C LEU A 61 -10.77 -2.67 -8.61
N ASN A 62 -9.45 -2.75 -8.59
CA ASN A 62 -8.70 -3.82 -7.96
C ASN A 62 -8.07 -3.24 -6.69
N VAL A 63 -8.31 -3.90 -5.55
CA VAL A 63 -7.70 -3.51 -4.27
C VAL A 63 -6.67 -4.56 -3.90
N LEU A 64 -5.42 -4.12 -3.76
CA LEU A 64 -4.36 -4.95 -3.20
C LEU A 64 -4.19 -4.56 -1.74
N ASN A 65 -4.45 -5.53 -0.87
CA ASN A 65 -4.18 -5.42 0.54
C ASN A 65 -3.16 -6.49 0.97
N THR A 66 -2.12 -6.06 1.68
CA THR A 66 -1.02 -6.90 2.16
C THR A 66 -1.09 -7.15 3.67
N TYR A 67 -2.02 -6.51 4.39
CA TYR A 67 -2.20 -6.72 5.83
C TYR A 67 -3.67 -6.77 6.28
N ARG A 68 -4.08 -7.85 6.95
CA ARG A 68 -5.43 -8.05 7.53
C ARG A 68 -6.60 -7.93 6.52
N ARG A 69 -7.52 -6.97 6.74
CA ARG A 69 -8.76 -6.78 5.95
C ARG A 69 -8.45 -5.94 4.73
N GLY A 70 -9.35 -5.88 3.74
CA GLY A 70 -9.14 -5.05 2.57
C GLY A 70 -10.44 -4.70 1.86
N GLY A 71 -10.32 -3.93 0.78
CA GLY A 71 -11.44 -3.50 -0.06
C GLY A 71 -11.75 -2.01 0.08
N LEU A 72 -12.97 -1.64 -0.33
CA LEU A 72 -13.49 -0.29 -0.15
C LEU A 72 -13.81 -0.06 1.33
N LEU A 73 -13.28 1.00 1.89
CA LEU A 73 -13.53 1.43 3.27
C LEU A 73 -14.54 2.59 3.27
N GLY A 74 -14.96 3.00 4.47
CA GLY A 74 -15.87 4.13 4.63
C GLY A 74 -17.32 3.88 4.17
N ASP A 75 -18.16 4.90 4.33
CA ASP A 75 -19.59 4.79 4.03
C ASP A 75 -19.88 4.74 2.52
N ALA A 76 -21.10 4.30 2.16
CA ALA A 76 -21.55 4.28 0.77
C ALA A 76 -21.74 5.67 0.15
N GLN A 77 -21.98 6.70 0.96
CA GLN A 77 -22.21 8.08 0.52
C GLN A 77 -20.92 8.76 0.06
N SER A 78 -19.75 8.27 0.47
CA SER A 78 -18.43 8.74 0.06
C SER A 78 -18.09 8.39 -1.41
N ARG A 79 -18.94 7.60 -2.07
CA ARG A 79 -18.75 7.09 -3.43
C ARG A 79 -19.69 7.81 -4.40
N ALA A 80 -19.12 8.59 -5.30
CA ALA A 80 -19.90 9.41 -6.23
C ALA A 80 -19.09 9.78 -7.49
N LEU A 81 -19.80 10.17 -8.54
CA LEU A 81 -19.27 11.06 -9.56
C LEU A 81 -19.61 12.50 -9.17
N GLN A 82 -18.61 13.37 -9.13
CA GLN A 82 -18.78 14.82 -8.97
C GLN A 82 -18.51 15.48 -10.32
N PHE A 83 -19.50 16.17 -10.88
CA PHE A 83 -19.38 16.82 -12.19
C PHE A 83 -18.87 18.27 -12.06
N ALA A 84 -18.39 18.83 -13.17
CA ALA A 84 -17.84 20.18 -13.23
C ALA A 84 -18.84 21.28 -12.83
N ASP A 85 -20.14 21.07 -13.06
CA ASP A 85 -21.21 21.97 -12.62
C ASP A 85 -21.50 21.91 -11.11
N GLY A 86 -20.78 21.07 -10.37
CA GLY A 86 -20.93 20.87 -8.93
C GLY A 86 -21.99 19.85 -8.55
N SER A 87 -22.79 19.35 -9.50
CA SER A 87 -23.74 18.27 -9.25
C SER A 87 -23.01 16.96 -8.95
N THR A 88 -23.68 16.07 -8.21
CA THR A 88 -23.14 14.76 -7.84
C THR A 88 -24.13 13.65 -8.20
N LEU A 89 -23.58 12.50 -8.55
CA LEU A 89 -24.32 11.27 -8.73
C LEU A 89 -23.73 10.20 -7.82
N ALA A 90 -24.51 9.74 -6.85
CA ALA A 90 -24.10 8.69 -5.93
C ALA A 90 -23.84 7.36 -6.67
N LEU A 91 -22.85 6.61 -6.22
CA LEU A 91 -22.54 5.26 -6.69
C LEU A 91 -23.04 4.22 -5.67
N ASP A 92 -24.34 4.24 -5.43
CA ASP A 92 -25.06 3.51 -4.38
C ASP A 92 -25.55 2.11 -4.80
N ALA A 93 -25.51 1.82 -6.11
CA ALA A 93 -25.81 0.48 -6.62
C ALA A 93 -24.89 -0.57 -5.97
N PRO A 94 -25.41 -1.79 -5.68
CA PRO A 94 -24.60 -2.85 -5.08
C PRO A 94 -23.35 -3.19 -5.89
N TRP A 95 -22.20 -3.17 -5.22
CA TRP A 95 -20.93 -3.53 -5.82
C TRP A 95 -20.76 -5.04 -5.83
N GLN A 96 -20.45 -5.59 -7.01
CA GLN A 96 -20.03 -6.98 -7.13
C GLN A 96 -18.53 -7.06 -6.88
N TYR A 97 -18.10 -8.05 -6.13
CA TYR A 97 -16.69 -8.26 -5.82
C TYR A 97 -16.34 -9.74 -5.82
N ARG A 98 -15.04 -10.02 -5.97
CA ARG A 98 -14.46 -11.35 -5.82
C ARG A 98 -13.10 -11.20 -5.17
N ILE A 99 -12.85 -12.00 -4.14
CA ILE A 99 -11.53 -12.11 -3.53
C ILE A 99 -10.62 -12.92 -4.45
N VAL A 100 -9.45 -12.37 -4.76
CA VAL A 100 -8.45 -13.07 -5.58
C VAL A 100 -7.85 -14.23 -4.77
N PRO A 101 -7.86 -15.48 -5.28
CA PRO A 101 -7.23 -16.59 -4.60
C PRO A 101 -5.72 -16.36 -4.40
N GLN A 102 -5.21 -16.66 -3.20
CA GLN A 102 -3.79 -16.48 -2.87
C GLN A 102 -2.85 -17.25 -3.81
N ALA A 103 -3.30 -18.37 -4.38
CA ALA A 103 -2.54 -19.18 -5.34
C ALA A 103 -2.15 -18.44 -6.63
N LEU A 104 -2.83 -17.33 -6.96
CA LEU A 104 -2.45 -16.48 -8.11
C LEU A 104 -1.27 -15.54 -7.80
N GLY A 105 -0.83 -15.50 -6.55
CA GLY A 105 0.28 -14.66 -6.10
C GLY A 105 -0.09 -13.19 -5.93
N THR A 106 0.94 -12.36 -5.78
CA THR A 106 0.82 -10.91 -5.59
C THR A 106 1.39 -10.20 -6.81
N PRO A 107 0.74 -9.16 -7.33
CA PRO A 107 1.32 -8.37 -8.43
C PRO A 107 2.63 -7.69 -7.99
N PRO A 108 3.49 -7.31 -8.95
CA PRO A 108 4.68 -6.53 -8.63
C PRO A 108 4.28 -5.22 -7.96
N ARG A 109 5.01 -4.83 -6.92
CA ARG A 109 4.80 -3.55 -6.23
C ARG A 109 5.42 -2.41 -7.03
N ALA A 110 4.79 -1.23 -6.98
CA ALA A 110 5.39 -0.02 -7.49
C ALA A 110 6.71 0.28 -6.74
N PRO A 111 7.82 0.50 -7.43
CA PRO A 111 9.13 0.67 -6.79
C PRO A 111 9.23 1.96 -5.96
N TRP A 112 8.31 2.90 -6.16
CA TRP A 112 8.18 4.17 -5.42
C TRP A 112 7.09 4.13 -4.32
N SER A 113 6.54 2.97 -3.96
CA SER A 113 5.63 2.86 -2.82
C SER A 113 6.27 3.43 -1.55
N SER A 114 5.51 4.12 -0.71
CA SER A 114 6.05 4.78 0.50
C SER A 114 6.52 3.78 1.55
N ALA A 115 5.77 2.70 1.79
CA ALA A 115 6.11 1.72 2.82
C ALA A 115 7.00 0.56 2.33
N ALA A 116 6.90 0.21 1.04
CA ALA A 116 7.55 -0.97 0.50
C ALA A 116 8.29 -0.73 -0.84
N GLY A 117 8.52 0.54 -1.20
CA GLY A 117 9.33 0.89 -2.36
C GLY A 117 10.80 0.53 -2.16
N LEU A 118 11.52 0.32 -3.26
CA LEU A 118 12.88 -0.23 -3.26
C LEU A 118 13.88 0.64 -2.51
N THR A 119 13.76 1.97 -2.64
CA THR A 119 14.68 2.93 -2.01
C THR A 119 13.95 4.03 -1.24
N THR A 120 12.61 3.97 -1.16
CA THR A 120 11.80 5.08 -0.63
C THR A 120 12.12 5.39 0.82
N LEU A 121 12.10 4.37 1.69
CA LEU A 121 12.43 4.54 3.12
C LEU A 121 13.88 4.99 3.31
N TYR A 122 14.81 4.42 2.56
CA TYR A 122 16.21 4.82 2.61
C TYR A 122 16.39 6.29 2.26
N ASN A 123 15.87 6.74 1.10
CA ASN A 123 16.01 8.12 0.65
C ASN A 123 15.27 9.12 1.53
N GLY A 124 14.11 8.73 2.08
CA GLY A 124 13.28 9.61 2.90
C GLY A 124 13.74 9.72 4.35
N MET A 125 14.30 8.65 4.93
CA MET A 125 14.57 8.58 6.38
C MET A 125 16.05 8.41 6.73
N ILE A 126 16.85 7.77 5.87
CA ILE A 126 18.25 7.44 6.17
C ILE A 126 19.23 8.38 5.47
N ALA A 127 19.09 8.58 4.16
CA ALA A 127 19.98 9.42 3.37
C ALA A 127 20.14 10.85 3.93
N PRO A 128 19.09 11.52 4.45
CA PRO A 128 19.23 12.85 5.04
C PRO A 128 20.11 12.89 6.30
N LEU A 129 20.31 11.75 6.97
CA LEU A 129 21.16 11.66 8.16
C LEU A 129 22.66 11.69 7.82
N GLY A 130 23.04 11.50 6.55
CA GLY A 130 24.44 11.31 6.14
C GLY A 130 25.41 12.46 6.46
N GLN A 131 24.89 13.65 6.81
CA GLN A 131 25.71 14.79 7.23
C GLN A 131 25.86 14.91 8.76
N LEU A 132 25.23 14.01 9.52
CA LEU A 132 25.26 14.00 10.98
C LEU A 132 26.32 13.01 11.48
N GLY A 133 27.04 13.40 12.54
CA GLY A 133 27.83 12.48 13.32
C GLY A 133 26.92 11.67 14.25
N LEU A 134 26.95 10.34 14.13
CA LEU A 134 26.18 9.44 14.99
C LEU A 134 27.06 8.89 16.11
N ARG A 135 26.53 8.87 17.34
CA ARG A 135 27.19 8.21 18.50
C ARG A 135 26.90 6.71 18.56
N GLY A 136 25.86 6.26 17.87
CA GLY A 136 25.41 4.87 17.82
C GLY A 136 24.04 4.76 17.17
N VAL A 137 23.61 3.52 16.91
CA VAL A 137 22.33 3.20 16.28
C VAL A 137 21.65 2.08 17.06
N LEU A 138 20.36 2.24 17.34
CA LEU A 138 19.50 1.16 17.81
C LEU A 138 18.64 0.66 16.65
N TRP A 139 18.72 -0.62 16.35
CA TRP A 139 17.99 -1.27 15.27
C TRP A 139 16.99 -2.26 15.83
N TYR A 140 15.71 -1.91 15.73
CA TYR A 140 14.59 -2.77 16.05
C TYR A 140 13.73 -2.97 14.81
N GLN A 141 13.95 -4.10 14.14
CA GLN A 141 13.26 -4.50 12.91
C GLN A 141 13.44 -6.02 12.74
N GLY A 142 12.48 -6.65 12.06
CA GLY A 142 12.62 -8.02 11.55
C GLY A 142 11.30 -8.75 11.41
N GLU A 143 10.20 -8.15 11.90
CA GLU A 143 8.88 -8.76 11.98
C GLU A 143 8.39 -9.24 10.61
N SER A 144 8.56 -8.42 9.57
CA SER A 144 8.17 -8.78 8.20
C SER A 144 9.12 -9.78 7.53
N ASN A 145 10.28 -10.04 8.11
CA ASN A 145 11.25 -11.03 7.65
C ASN A 145 11.05 -12.40 8.30
N THR A 146 10.12 -12.56 9.23
CA THR A 146 9.85 -13.84 9.89
C THR A 146 9.33 -14.92 8.92
N GLY A 147 8.73 -14.53 7.79
CA GLY A 147 8.40 -15.47 6.70
C GLY A 147 9.60 -15.92 5.87
N ASP A 148 10.76 -15.28 6.04
CA ASP A 148 12.00 -15.56 5.34
C ASP A 148 13.22 -15.36 6.25
N ALA A 149 13.15 -15.93 7.47
CA ALA A 149 14.11 -15.67 8.52
C ALA A 149 15.54 -16.09 8.13
N ALA A 150 15.69 -17.11 7.28
CA ALA A 150 16.98 -17.60 6.81
C ALA A 150 17.82 -16.56 6.05
N HIS A 151 17.19 -15.62 5.33
CA HIS A 151 17.91 -14.59 4.58
C HIS A 151 18.20 -13.33 5.42
N TYR A 152 17.52 -13.14 6.54
CA TYR A 152 17.66 -11.93 7.36
C TYR A 152 19.09 -11.66 7.86
N PRO A 153 19.89 -12.65 8.29
CA PRO A 153 21.28 -12.41 8.70
C PRO A 153 22.16 -11.78 7.62
N ALA A 154 21.94 -12.14 6.35
CA ALA A 154 22.68 -11.57 5.23
C ALA A 154 22.30 -10.10 5.00
N LEU A 155 21.00 -9.77 5.09
CA LEU A 155 20.50 -8.40 5.03
C LEU A 155 21.05 -7.56 6.17
N LEU A 156 21.04 -8.10 7.39
CA LEU A 156 21.55 -7.41 8.57
C LEU A 156 23.06 -7.14 8.46
N SER A 157 23.82 -8.11 7.96
CA SER A 157 25.26 -7.96 7.72
C SER A 157 25.54 -6.90 6.65
N ALA A 158 24.72 -6.83 5.59
CA ALA A 158 24.84 -5.79 4.56
C ALA A 158 24.52 -4.40 5.13
N TRP A 159 23.47 -4.30 5.94
CA TRP A 159 23.09 -3.07 6.64
C TRP A 159 24.20 -2.58 7.57
N GLN A 160 24.77 -3.45 8.42
CA GLN A 160 25.86 -3.08 9.32
C GLN A 160 27.07 -2.52 8.57
N ARG A 161 27.44 -3.14 7.43
CA ARG A 161 28.54 -2.66 6.58
C ARG A 161 28.24 -1.29 5.97
N ASP A 162 27.04 -1.10 5.40
CA ASP A 162 26.64 0.18 4.81
C ASP A 162 26.65 1.32 5.85
N TRP A 163 26.14 1.06 7.06
CA TRP A 163 26.12 2.07 8.12
C TRP A 163 27.52 2.43 8.62
N ARG A 164 28.38 1.45 8.84
CA ARG A 164 29.78 1.72 9.23
C ARG A 164 30.56 2.43 8.13
N GLN A 165 30.29 2.14 6.86
CA GLN A 165 30.90 2.86 5.74
C GLN A 165 30.49 4.34 5.72
N ARG A 166 29.24 4.66 6.05
CA ARG A 166 28.71 6.02 5.99
C ARG A 166 29.03 6.86 7.22
N PHE A 167 28.90 6.26 8.40
CA PHE A 167 28.90 6.98 9.68
C PHE A 167 30.14 6.71 10.54
N GLY A 168 31.02 5.79 10.10
CA GLY A 168 32.29 5.48 10.75
C GLY A 168 32.43 3.99 11.09
N ALA A 169 33.63 3.44 10.88
CA ALA A 169 33.92 2.01 11.07
C ALA A 169 33.60 1.51 12.49
N GLU A 170 33.84 2.37 13.49
CA GLU A 170 33.64 2.08 14.91
C GLU A 170 32.23 2.44 15.41
N LEU A 171 31.28 2.77 14.53
CA LEU A 171 29.92 3.12 14.93
C LEU A 171 29.30 1.97 15.75
N PRO A 172 28.87 2.22 17.00
CA PRO A 172 28.15 1.22 17.79
C PRO A 172 26.78 0.93 17.18
N LEU A 173 26.51 -0.35 16.92
CA LEU A 173 25.22 -0.84 16.40
C LEU A 173 24.62 -1.79 17.44
N LEU A 174 23.45 -1.43 17.96
CA LEU A 174 22.70 -2.21 18.94
C LEU A 174 21.50 -2.85 18.24
N LEU A 175 21.50 -4.17 18.19
CA LEU A 175 20.43 -4.97 17.60
C LEU A 175 19.45 -5.36 18.70
N VAL A 176 18.20 -4.92 18.57
CA VAL A 176 17.15 -5.22 19.54
C VAL A 176 16.42 -6.48 19.09
N GLN A 177 16.40 -7.49 19.95
CA GLN A 177 15.68 -8.74 19.72
C GLN A 177 14.17 -8.48 19.59
N LEU A 178 13.49 -9.18 18.68
CA LEU A 178 12.03 -9.16 18.58
C LEU A 178 11.36 -9.58 19.90
N ALA A 179 10.32 -8.85 20.29
CA ALA A 179 9.49 -9.24 21.43
C ALA A 179 8.81 -10.60 21.21
N ASN A 180 8.37 -11.25 22.29
CA ASN A 180 7.47 -12.40 22.19
C ASN A 180 6.16 -11.99 21.52
N TYR A 181 5.73 -12.76 20.53
CA TYR A 181 4.50 -12.51 19.77
C TYR A 181 3.77 -13.81 19.45
N GLY A 182 2.44 -13.76 19.46
CA GLY A 182 1.57 -14.91 19.20
C GLY A 182 1.26 -15.76 20.44
N ALA A 183 0.51 -16.84 20.22
CA ALA A 183 0.18 -17.79 21.28
C ALA A 183 1.41 -18.66 21.60
N PRO A 184 1.72 -18.91 22.89
CA PRO A 184 2.81 -19.81 23.25
C PRO A 184 2.57 -21.21 22.67
N PRO A 185 3.56 -21.82 21.99
CA PRO A 185 3.42 -23.17 21.49
C PRO A 185 3.35 -24.15 22.67
N THR A 186 2.46 -25.14 22.57
CA THR A 186 2.35 -26.21 23.58
C THR A 186 3.26 -27.40 23.29
N GLN A 187 3.86 -27.45 22.10
CA GLN A 187 4.83 -28.45 21.65
C GLN A 187 5.87 -27.78 20.72
N PRO A 188 7.09 -28.33 20.59
CA PRO A 188 8.09 -27.82 19.66
C PRO A 188 7.55 -27.76 18.23
N SER A 189 7.82 -26.66 17.54
CA SER A 189 7.42 -26.46 16.14
C SER A 189 8.35 -25.44 15.46
N GLU A 190 8.44 -25.54 14.13
CA GLU A 190 9.18 -24.55 13.33
C GLU A 190 8.52 -23.18 13.44
N SER A 191 9.33 -22.16 13.69
CA SER A 191 8.86 -20.79 13.87
C SER A 191 9.88 -19.80 13.33
N GLY A 192 9.54 -19.15 12.22
CA GLY A 192 10.36 -18.07 11.68
C GLY A 192 10.46 -16.87 12.63
N TRP A 193 9.49 -16.69 13.53
CA TRP A 193 9.58 -15.70 14.62
C TRP A 193 10.67 -16.09 15.62
N ALA A 194 10.72 -17.36 16.05
CA ALA A 194 11.77 -17.84 16.95
C ALA A 194 13.14 -17.78 16.27
N GLN A 195 13.24 -18.23 15.01
CA GLN A 195 14.49 -18.22 14.25
C GLN A 195 15.08 -16.83 14.06
N LEU A 196 14.26 -15.79 13.88
CA LEU A 196 14.76 -14.42 13.74
C LEU A 196 15.11 -13.78 15.08
N ARG A 197 14.45 -14.24 16.15
CA ARG A 197 14.61 -13.73 17.51
C ARG A 197 15.87 -14.29 18.17
N GLU A 198 16.17 -15.57 17.97
CA GLU A 198 17.27 -16.33 18.61
C GLU A 198 18.57 -16.27 17.81
#